data_AF-A0A759MAC4-F1
#
_entry.id   AF-A0A759MAC4-F1
#
_cell.length_a   1.000
_cell.length_b   1.000
_cell.length_c   1.000
_cell.angle_alpha   90.00
_cell.angle_beta   90.00
_cell.angle_gamma   90.00
#
_symmetry.space_group_name_H-M   'P 1'
#
loop_
_entity.id
_entity.type
_entity.pdbx_description
1 polymer ?
#
loop_
_entity_poly.entity_id
_entity_poly.type
_entity_poly.pdbx_seq_one_letter_code
_entity_poly.pdbx_strand_id
1 'polypeptide(L)'
;MKDINTPPEALEKIQSLIRQLHDVCVENGVPLVIAALVSRTERDINRFISLYLDGPAGLTDSSLLAASDILRMPYVPDSFIAGLETLREEMNKPCDCPECRSEQGRIH
;
A
#
# COMPACT_ATOMS: atom_id res chain seq x y z
N MET A 1 5.68 21.90 1.95
CA MET A 1 6.21 20.72 1.22
C MET A 1 6.85 21.20 -0.07
N LYS A 2 7.89 20.52 -0.59
CA LYS A 2 8.49 20.88 -1.88
C LYS A 2 7.64 20.38 -3.05
N ASP A 3 7.61 21.13 -4.14
CA ASP A 3 7.01 20.67 -5.39
C ASP A 3 7.73 19.42 -5.92
N ILE A 4 6.96 18.56 -6.60
CA ILE A 4 7.49 17.41 -7.33
C ILE A 4 7.19 17.66 -8.80
N ASN A 5 8.25 17.74 -9.59
CA ASN A 5 8.16 17.84 -11.04
C ASN A 5 9.13 16.84 -11.65
N THR A 6 8.66 15.63 -11.90
CA THR A 6 9.46 14.56 -12.49
C THR A 6 9.66 14.84 -13.98
N PRO A 7 10.90 14.80 -14.50
CA PRO A 7 11.16 15.09 -15.90
C PRO A 7 10.48 14.06 -16.82
N PRO A 8 10.09 14.44 -18.05
CA PRO A 8 9.36 13.56 -18.97
C PRO A 8 10.02 12.20 -19.18
N GLU A 9 11.35 12.14 -19.34
CA GLU A 9 12.03 10.86 -19.53
C GLU A 9 11.90 9.92 -18.31
N ALA A 10 11.85 10.48 -17.10
CA ALA A 10 11.64 9.70 -15.90
C ALA A 10 10.17 9.27 -15.76
N LEU A 11 9.21 10.10 -16.16
CA LEU A 11 7.79 9.73 -16.20
C LEU A 11 7.54 8.53 -17.11
N GLU A 12 8.09 8.57 -18.33
CA GLU A 12 7.97 7.48 -19.30
C GLU A 12 8.62 6.19 -18.77
N LYS A 13 9.81 6.30 -18.17
CA LYS A 13 10.51 5.17 -17.55
C LYS A 13 9.67 4.55 -16.42
N ILE A 14 9.15 5.36 -15.51
CA ILE A 14 8.31 4.90 -14.39
C ILE A 14 7.07 4.20 -14.93
N GLN A 15 6.38 4.79 -15.91
CA GLN A 15 5.18 4.20 -16.50
C GLN A 15 5.49 2.85 -17.17
N SER A 16 6.61 2.75 -17.89
CA SER A 16 7.06 1.50 -18.51
C SER A 16 7.35 0.42 -17.47
N LEU A 17 8.03 0.76 -16.36
CA LEU A 17 8.34 -0.19 -15.28
C LEU A 17 7.07 -0.67 -14.56
N ILE A 18 6.12 0.23 -14.29
CA ILE A 18 4.84 -0.12 -13.65
C ILE A 18 4.05 -1.09 -14.54
N ARG A 19 4.02 -0.86 -15.85
CA ARG A 19 3.35 -1.76 -16.81
C ARG A 19 4.02 -3.14 -16.83
N GLN A 20 5.34 -3.19 -16.98
CA GLN A 20 6.07 -4.46 -16.99
C GLN A 20 5.85 -5.27 -15.70
N LEU A 21 5.90 -4.62 -14.54
CA LEU A 21 5.64 -5.31 -13.27
C LEU A 21 4.18 -5.77 -13.15
N HIS A 22 3.23 -4.94 -13.59
CA HIS A 22 1.83 -5.32 -13.62
C HIS A 22 1.58 -6.55 -14.48
N ASP A 23 2.12 -6.59 -15.70
CA ASP A 23 1.94 -7.71 -16.62
C ASP A 23 2.50 -9.01 -16.01
N VAL A 24 3.72 -8.97 -15.44
CA VAL A 24 4.31 -10.10 -14.72
C VAL A 24 3.42 -10.57 -13.56
N CYS A 25 2.88 -9.65 -12.77
CA CYS A 25 2.00 -10.00 -11.64
C CYS A 25 0.69 -10.64 -12.11
N VAL A 26 0.06 -10.10 -13.16
CA VAL A 26 -1.18 -10.65 -13.74
C VAL A 26 -0.94 -12.05 -14.29
N GLU A 27 0.12 -12.24 -15.09
CA GLU A 27 0.45 -13.53 -15.70
C GLU A 27 0.68 -14.65 -14.68
N ASN A 28 1.12 -14.29 -13.48
CA ASN A 28 1.45 -15.23 -12.40
C ASN A 28 0.41 -15.26 -11.28
N GLY A 29 -0.71 -14.53 -11.41
CA GLY A 29 -1.73 -14.48 -10.37
C GLY A 29 -1.26 -13.86 -9.05
N VAL A 30 -0.27 -12.97 -9.08
CA VAL A 30 0.32 -12.34 -7.89
C VAL A 30 -0.39 -11.00 -7.62
N PRO A 31 -1.16 -10.85 -6.53
CA PRO A 31 -1.80 -9.59 -6.20
C PRO A 31 -0.79 -8.45 -6.02
N LEU A 32 -1.18 -7.27 -6.47
CA LEU A 32 -0.31 -6.11 -6.61
C LEU A 32 -1.09 -4.81 -6.40
N VAL A 33 -0.50 -3.89 -5.65
CA VAL A 33 -0.89 -2.48 -5.61
C VAL A 33 0.37 -1.63 -5.74
N ILE A 34 0.45 -0.80 -6.78
CA ILE A 34 1.56 0.14 -7.02
C ILE A 34 1.00 1.54 -7.17
N ALA A 35 1.63 2.50 -6.51
CA ALA A 35 1.45 3.91 -6.81
C ALA A 35 2.79 4.66 -6.88
N ALA A 36 2.87 5.62 -7.81
CA ALA A 36 3.99 6.55 -7.89
C ALA A 36 3.43 7.98 -7.92
N LEU A 37 3.87 8.82 -6.98
CA LEU A 37 3.60 10.25 -6.99
C LEU A 37 4.56 10.90 -7.99
N VAL A 38 4.03 11.32 -9.14
CA VAL A 38 4.84 11.75 -10.29
C VAL A 38 4.84 13.25 -10.50
N SER A 39 3.85 13.95 -9.96
CA SER A 39 3.89 15.40 -9.86
C SER A 39 3.04 15.88 -8.68
N ARG A 40 3.49 16.96 -8.05
CA ARG A 40 2.77 17.67 -7.00
C ARG A 40 3.07 19.16 -7.12
N THR A 41 2.02 19.95 -7.21
CA THR A 41 2.02 21.41 -7.10
C THR A 41 1.13 21.83 -5.93
N GLU A 42 0.97 23.13 -5.70
CA GLU A 42 0.00 23.65 -4.71
C GLU A 42 -1.47 23.29 -5.04
N ARG A 43 -1.78 22.99 -6.31
CA ARG A 43 -3.15 22.77 -6.78
C ARG A 43 -3.43 21.34 -7.21
N ASP A 44 -2.41 20.63 -7.69
CA ASP A 44 -2.57 19.33 -8.33
C ASP A 44 -1.63 18.28 -7.76
N ILE A 45 -2.16 17.07 -7.65
CA ILE A 45 -1.40 15.87 -7.32
C ILE A 45 -1.65 14.84 -8.41
N ASN A 46 -0.59 14.48 -9.14
CA ASN A 46 -0.64 13.46 -10.19
C ASN A 46 0.05 12.19 -9.74
N ARG A 47 -0.65 11.06 -9.90
CA ARG A 47 -0.19 9.74 -9.49
C ARG A 47 -0.37 8.76 -10.62
N PHE A 48 0.58 7.86 -10.81
CA PHE A 48 0.33 6.60 -11.50
C PHE A 48 -0.14 5.58 -10.48
N ILE A 49 -1.19 4.85 -10.81
CA ILE A 49 -1.75 3.79 -9.97
C ILE A 49 -1.96 2.57 -10.87
N SER A 50 -1.47 1.41 -10.43
CA SER A 50 -1.74 0.12 -11.04
C SER A 50 -2.15 -0.87 -9.96
N LEU A 51 -3.13 -1.71 -10.27
CA LEU A 51 -3.63 -2.70 -9.32
C LEU A 51 -3.98 -4.00 -10.03
N TYR A 52 -3.73 -5.09 -9.33
CA TYR A 52 -4.26 -6.40 -9.67
C TYR A 52 -4.60 -7.11 -8.36
N LEU A 53 -5.88 -7.42 -8.15
CA LEU A 53 -6.32 -8.21 -7.01
C LEU A 53 -6.91 -9.48 -7.60
N ASP A 54 -6.40 -10.64 -7.16
CA ASP A 54 -6.91 -11.93 -7.62
C ASP A 54 -8.31 -12.18 -7.00
N GLY A 55 -9.34 -11.69 -7.69
CA GLY A 55 -10.74 -11.81 -7.29
C GLY A 55 -11.31 -13.23 -7.19
N PRO A 56 -10.85 -14.23 -7.99
CA PRO A 56 -11.36 -15.61 -7.95
C PRO A 56 -10.96 -16.43 -6.71
N ALA A 57 -9.88 -16.09 -5.99
CA ALA A 57 -9.35 -16.94 -4.92
C ALA A 57 -10.13 -16.87 -3.59
N GLY A 58 -11.09 -15.95 -3.45
CA GLY A 58 -11.93 -15.82 -2.25
C GLY A 58 -11.22 -15.33 -0.98
N LEU A 59 -9.88 -15.24 -1.01
CA LEU A 59 -9.02 -14.71 0.05
C LEU A 59 -8.21 -13.55 -0.51
N THR A 60 -8.81 -12.36 -0.55
CA THR A 60 -8.08 -11.13 -0.87
C THR A 60 -7.36 -10.64 0.38
N ASP A 61 -6.06 -10.35 0.25
CA ASP A 61 -5.31 -9.69 1.31
C ASP A 61 -5.98 -8.36 1.65
N SER A 62 -6.46 -8.24 2.89
CA SER A 62 -7.22 -7.07 3.35
C SER A 62 -6.38 -5.79 3.35
N SER A 63 -5.06 -5.91 3.52
CA SER A 63 -4.13 -4.77 3.48
C SER A 63 -3.99 -4.24 2.05
N LEU A 64 -3.86 -5.13 1.06
CA LEU A 64 -3.82 -4.74 -0.37
C LEU A 64 -5.15 -4.11 -0.80
N LEU A 65 -6.28 -4.67 -0.37
CA LEU A 65 -7.60 -4.09 -0.66
C LEU A 65 -7.70 -2.67 -0.08
N ALA A 66 -7.40 -2.49 1.21
CA ALA A 66 -7.43 -1.20 1.87
C ALA A 66 -6.47 -0.18 1.23
N ALA A 67 -5.24 -0.60 0.89
CA ALA A 67 -4.28 0.25 0.19
C ALA A 67 -4.82 0.71 -1.18
N SER A 68 -5.49 -0.17 -1.92
CA SER A 68 -6.07 0.17 -3.22
C SER A 68 -7.14 1.25 -3.12
N ASP A 69 -7.96 1.21 -2.06
CA ASP A 69 -9.00 2.21 -1.83
C ASP A 69 -8.41 3.54 -1.38
N ILE A 70 -7.49 3.51 -0.42
CA ILE A 70 -6.78 4.71 0.09
C ILE A 70 -6.07 5.45 -1.06
N LEU A 71 -5.40 4.72 -1.97
CA LEU A 71 -4.66 5.32 -3.07
C LEU A 71 -5.54 5.95 -4.15
N ARG A 72 -6.80 5.51 -4.28
CA ARG A 72 -7.79 6.10 -5.20
C ARG A 72 -8.48 7.34 -4.63
N MET A 73 -8.37 7.58 -3.32
CA MET A 73 -8.97 8.77 -2.71
C MET A 73 -8.28 10.05 -3.21
N PRO A 74 -9.05 11.14 -3.46
CA PRO A 74 -8.44 12.43 -3.83
C PRO A 74 -7.54 12.97 -2.73
N TYR A 75 -7.97 12.81 -1.47
CA TYR A 75 -7.20 13.08 -0.27
C TYR A 75 -7.57 12.09 0.83
N VAL A 76 -6.64 11.85 1.75
CA VAL A 76 -6.88 11.07 2.98
C VAL A 76 -6.93 12.06 4.14
N PRO A 77 -8.00 12.09 4.95
CA PRO A 77 -8.08 13.00 6.09
C PRO A 77 -6.97 12.74 7.12
N ASP A 78 -6.41 13.79 7.72
CA ASP A 78 -5.37 13.66 8.76
C ASP A 78 -5.82 12.80 9.95
N SER A 79 -7.10 12.88 10.33
CA SER A 79 -7.68 12.05 11.39
C SER A 79 -7.67 10.56 11.04
N PHE A 80 -7.83 10.22 9.76
CA PHE A 80 -7.74 8.84 9.29
C PHE A 80 -6.29 8.34 9.35
N ILE A 81 -5.33 9.17 8.95
CA ILE A 81 -3.90 8.85 9.06
C ILE A 81 -3.52 8.60 10.52
N ALA A 82 -3.91 9.50 11.43
CA ALA A 82 -3.67 9.34 12.86
C ALA A 82 -4.31 8.05 13.42
N GLY A 83 -5.53 7.73 12.98
CA GLY A 83 -6.20 6.48 13.35
C GLY A 83 -5.43 5.23 12.90
N LEU A 84 -4.87 5.23 11.69
CA LEU A 84 -4.02 4.13 11.20
C LEU A 84 -2.73 3.99 12.03
N GLU A 85 -2.14 5.10 12.48
CA GLU A 85 -0.96 5.08 13.35
C GLU A 85 -1.26 4.44 14.71
N THR A 86 -2.37 4.84 15.34
CA THR A 86 -2.84 4.23 16.60
C THR A 86 -3.11 2.74 16.42
N LEU A 87 -3.81 2.34 15.36
CA LEU A 87 -4.09 0.93 15.09
C LEU A 87 -2.79 0.12 14.91
N ARG A 88 -1.81 0.67 14.19
CA ARG A 88 -0.50 0.03 14.02
C ARG A 88 0.22 -0.14 15.35
N GLU A 89 0.16 0.85 16.24
CA GLU A 89 0.75 0.75 17.59
C GLU A 89 0.08 -0.34 18.42
N GLU A 90 -1.26 -0.41 18.42
CA GLU A 90 -2.01 -1.45 19.11
C GLU A 90 -1.68 -2.86 18.59
N MET A 91 -1.61 -3.03 17.26
CA MET A 91 -1.26 -4.30 16.63
C MET A 91 0.16 -4.76 16.93
N ASN A 92 1.08 -3.83 17.20
CA ASN A 92 2.47 -4.13 17.55
C ASN A 92 2.66 -4.40 19.05
N LYS A 93 1.64 -4.22 19.89
CA LYS A 93 1.75 -4.57 21.30
C LYS A 93 1.92 -6.08 21.44
N PRO A 94 2.90 -6.56 22.23
CA PRO A 94 3.04 -7.98 22.48
C PRO A 94 1.76 -8.52 23.10
N CYS A 95 1.26 -9.63 22.55
CA CYS A 95 0.09 -10.30 23.08
C CYS A 95 0.42 -10.89 24.45
N ASP A 96 -0.27 -10.42 25.49
CA ASP A 96 -0.14 -10.92 26.87
C ASP A 96 -1.30 -11.85 27.24
N CYS A 97 -1.89 -12.57 26.28
CA CYS A 97 -2.92 -13.57 26.60
C CYS A 97 -2.30 -14.81 27.29
N PRO A 98 -3.09 -15.57 28.08
CA PRO A 98 -2.59 -16.77 28.77
C PRO A 98 -1.89 -17.78 27.84
N GLU A 99 -2.34 -17.87 26.59
CA GLU A 99 -1.79 -18.75 25.56
C GLU A 99 -0.38 -18.29 25.13
N CYS A 100 -0.20 -17.02 24.77
CA CYS A 100 1.10 -16.45 24.40
C CYS A 100 2.11 -16.46 25.57
N ARG A 101 1.66 -16.25 26.82
CA ARG A 101 2.51 -16.40 28.01
C ARG A 101 3.02 -17.84 28.19
N SER A 102 2.17 -18.82 27.88
CA SER A 102 2.50 -20.24 28.04
C SER A 102 3.52 -20.74 27.00
N GLU A 103 3.54 -20.16 25.80
CA GLU A 103 4.53 -20.47 24.76
C GLU A 103 5.90 -19.87 25.05
N GLN A 104 5.96 -18.65 25.60
CA GLN A 104 7.23 -18.02 26.01
C GLN A 104 7.93 -18.80 27.14
N GLY A 105 7.16 -19.44 28.04
CA GLY A 105 7.69 -20.29 29.12
C GLY A 105 8.23 -21.66 28.66
N ARG A 106 8.02 -22.08 27.41
CA ARG A 106 8.49 -23.36 26.87
C ARG A 106 9.86 -23.28 26.17
N ILE A 107 10.42 -22.08 26.01
CA ILE A 107 11.71 -21.84 25.33
C ILE A 107 12.88 -21.76 26.35
N HIS A 108 12.62 -22.05 27.62
CA HIS A 108 13.63 -22.17 28.68
C HIS A 108 13.64 -23.57 29.28
#